data_AF-A0A849W904-F1
#
_entry.id   AF-A0A849W904-F1
#
_cell.length_a   1.000
_cell.length_b   1.000
_cell.length_c   1.000
_cell.angle_alpha   90.00
_cell.angle_beta   90.00
_cell.angle_gamma   90.00
#
_symmetry.space_group_name_H-M   'P 1'
#
loop_
_entity.id
_entity.type
_entity.pdbx_description
1 polymer ?
#
loop_
_entity_poly.entity_id
_entity_poly.type
_entity_poly.pdbx_seq_one_letter_code
_entity_poly.pdbx_strand_id
1 'polypeptide(L)'
;MTTYKGIVENRWIKMKDKVFLPEGAEVEIVVKKPFQPSHKGSPSAILKAIQSTPSLEKKDTEELRQAIKEGKTPVDWLSPFDSGDSEGE
;
A
#
# COMPACT_ATOMS: atom_id res chain seq x y z
N MET A 1 -2.82 23.92 17.60
CA MET A 1 -2.09 24.19 16.35
C MET A 1 -3.09 24.75 15.35
N THR A 2 -2.96 26.03 14.96
CA THR A 2 -3.94 26.68 14.08
C THR A 2 -3.40 26.67 12.65
N THR A 3 -4.09 25.97 11.75
CA THR A 3 -3.68 25.89 10.34
C THR A 3 -4.45 26.90 9.53
N TYR A 4 -3.73 27.82 8.90
CA TYR A 4 -4.32 28.83 8.03
C TYR A 4 -4.11 28.51 6.56
N LYS A 5 -5.07 28.89 5.71
CA LYS A 5 -5.01 28.70 4.26
C LYS A 5 -4.70 30.02 3.57
N GLY A 6 -3.67 30.02 2.74
CA GLY A 6 -3.29 31.15 1.89
C GLY A 6 -2.83 30.69 0.52
N ILE A 7 -2.77 31.63 -0.41
CA ILE A 7 -2.25 31.45 -1.78
C ILE A 7 -0.92 32.19 -1.86
N VAL A 8 0.10 31.55 -2.44
CA VAL A 8 1.39 32.20 -2.69
C VAL A 8 1.27 33.03 -3.97
N GLU A 9 1.48 34.33 -3.87
CA GLU A 9 1.57 35.26 -5.01
C GLU A 9 2.85 36.10 -4.88
N ASN A 10 3.69 36.11 -5.91
CA ASN A 10 4.90 36.94 -5.96
C ASN A 10 5.81 36.80 -4.73
N ARG A 11 5.95 35.58 -4.18
CA ARG A 11 6.70 35.25 -2.94
C ARG A 11 6.05 35.70 -1.63
N TRP A 12 4.83 36.20 -1.66
CA TRP A 12 4.04 36.56 -0.48
C TRP A 12 2.88 35.58 -0.30
N ILE A 13 2.57 35.22 0.94
CA ILE A 13 1.38 34.40 1.26
C ILE A 13 0.20 35.34 1.47
N LYS A 14 -0.72 35.39 0.51
CA LYS A 14 -2.01 36.05 0.70
C LYS A 14 -2.97 35.12 1.43
N MET A 15 -3.37 35.51 2.62
CA MET A 15 -4.36 34.78 3.41
C MET A 15 -5.77 35.22 3.00
N LYS A 16 -6.72 34.29 2.99
CA LYS A 16 -8.13 34.65 2.70
C LYS A 16 -8.75 35.50 3.80
N ASP A 17 -8.36 35.25 5.04
CA ASP A 17 -8.84 35.97 6.22
C ASP A 17 -7.73 36.85 6.80
N LYS A 18 -8.12 37.96 7.44
CA LYS A 18 -7.18 38.80 8.20
C LYS A 18 -6.75 38.05 9.46
N VAL A 19 -5.58 37.41 9.39
CA VAL A 19 -4.96 36.76 10.55
C VAL A 19 -4.02 37.76 11.20
N PHE A 20 -4.21 38.01 12.49
CA PHE A 20 -3.33 38.86 13.28
C PHE A 20 -2.25 37.99 13.93
N LEU A 21 -1.01 38.10 13.46
CA LEU A 21 0.15 37.44 14.06
C LEU A 21 1.02 38.51 14.73
N PRO A 22 1.42 38.34 16.00
CA PRO A 22 2.30 39.30 16.65
C PRO A 22 3.68 39.33 15.99
N GLU A 23 4.33 40.48 16.06
CA GLU A 23 5.67 40.67 15.51
C GLU A 23 6.68 39.71 16.17
N GLY A 24 7.47 39.00 15.35
CA GLY A 24 8.40 37.97 15.82
C GLY A 24 7.81 36.56 15.97
N ALA A 25 6.54 36.33 15.59
CA ALA A 25 5.96 34.99 15.62
C ALA A 25 6.59 34.07 14.56
N GLU A 26 7.08 32.90 15.00
CA GLU A 26 7.50 31.83 14.10
C GLU A 26 6.29 31.13 13.50
N VAL A 27 6.30 30.96 12.18
CA VAL A 27 5.22 30.31 11.43
C VAL A 27 5.76 29.15 10.61
N GLU A 28 5.09 27.99 10.72
CA GLU A 28 5.38 26.82 9.91
C GLU A 28 4.46 26.80 8.68
N ILE A 29 5.05 26.82 7.49
CA ILE A 29 4.31 26.84 6.22
C ILE A 29 4.27 25.41 5.65
N VAL A 30 3.10 24.78 5.73
CA VAL A 30 2.89 23.43 5.16
C VAL A 30 2.29 23.54 3.76
N VAL A 31 3.12 23.35 2.73
CA VAL A 31 2.67 23.32 1.33
C VAL A 31 2.07 21.95 1.01
N LYS A 32 0.74 21.86 1.03
CA LYS A 32 0.03 20.68 0.50
C LYS A 32 -0.01 20.78 -1.02
N LYS A 33 0.76 19.92 -1.71
CA LYS A 33 0.61 19.76 -3.17
C LYS A 33 -0.86 19.47 -3.47
N PRO A 34 -1.49 20.18 -4.43
CA PRO A 34 -2.83 19.85 -4.83
C PRO A 34 -2.83 18.38 -5.26
N PHE A 35 -3.67 17.57 -4.61
CA PHE A 35 -3.91 16.21 -5.03
C PHE A 35 -4.58 16.31 -6.40
N GLN A 36 -3.78 16.27 -7.47
CA GLN A 36 -4.34 16.10 -8.80
C GLN A 36 -4.97 14.70 -8.80
N PRO A 37 -6.30 14.58 -8.94
CA PRO A 37 -6.90 13.27 -9.11
C PRO A 37 -6.26 12.67 -10.36
N SER A 38 -5.52 11.57 -10.19
CA SER A 38 -4.86 10.93 -11.33
C SER A 38 -5.94 10.56 -12.33
N HIS A 39 -5.94 11.18 -13.51
CA HIS A 39 -6.88 10.83 -14.56
C HIS A 39 -6.75 9.32 -14.86
N LYS A 40 -7.88 8.65 -15.08
CA LYS A 40 -7.91 7.22 -15.43
C LYS A 40 -7.03 7.00 -16.66
N GLY A 41 -6.01 6.14 -16.54
CA GLY A 41 -5.03 5.88 -17.61
C GLY A 41 -3.79 6.78 -17.60
N SER A 42 -3.66 7.73 -16.67
CA SER A 42 -2.40 8.46 -16.50
C SER A 42 -1.26 7.52 -16.06
N PRO A 43 0.01 7.80 -16.40
CA PRO A 43 1.16 7.00 -15.97
C PRO A 43 1.20 6.80 -14.45
N SER A 44 0.87 7.84 -13.67
CA SER A 44 0.79 7.76 -12.21
C SER A 44 -0.35 6.87 -11.71
N ALA A 45 -1.50 6.86 -12.39
CA ALA A 45 -2.61 5.95 -12.05
C ALA A 45 -2.25 4.49 -12.33
N ILE A 46 -1.55 4.24 -13.45
CA ILE A 46 -1.09 2.89 -13.83
C ILE A 46 -0.05 2.39 -12.84
N LEU A 47 0.97 3.20 -12.52
CA LEU A 47 1.98 2.85 -11.51
C LEU A 47 1.35 2.55 -10.15
N LYS A 48 0.37 3.35 -9.73
CA LYS A 48 -0.36 3.12 -8.48
C LYS A 48 -1.15 1.80 -8.52
N ALA A 49 -1.77 1.46 -9.65
CA ALA A 49 -2.49 0.21 -9.83
C ALA A 49 -1.57 -1.02 -9.80
N ILE A 50 -0.37 -0.92 -10.39
CA ILE A 50 0.66 -1.97 -10.34
C ILE A 50 1.18 -2.17 -8.91
N GLN A 51 1.40 -1.08 -8.18
CA GLN A 51 1.91 -1.13 -6.81
C GLN A 51 0.85 -1.51 -5.77
N SER A 52 -0.44 -1.37 -6.10
CA SER A 52 -1.51 -1.75 -5.19
C SER A 52 -1.72 -3.25 -5.16
N THR A 53 -1.91 -3.79 -3.96
CA THR A 53 -2.37 -5.18 -3.79
C THR A 53 -3.73 -5.35 -4.48
N PRO A 54 -3.92 -6.41 -5.28
CA PRO A 54 -5.22 -6.68 -5.88
C PRO A 54 -6.28 -6.82 -4.77
N SER A 55 -7.45 -6.24 -5.02
CA SER A 55 -8.60 -6.37 -4.13
C SER A 55 -9.18 -7.77 -4.28
N LEU A 56 -8.65 -8.71 -3.51
CA LEU A 56 -9.20 -10.06 -3.42
C LEU A 56 -10.38 -10.07 -2.47
N GLU A 57 -11.47 -10.70 -2.89
CA GLU A 57 -12.60 -10.96 -2.02
C GLU A 57 -12.30 -12.17 -1.13
N LYS A 58 -12.99 -12.28 0.02
CA LYS A 58 -12.84 -13.44 0.90
C LYS A 58 -13.14 -14.76 0.18
N LYS A 59 -14.02 -14.73 -0.83
CA LYS A 59 -14.37 -15.88 -1.66
C LYS A 59 -13.16 -16.43 -2.43
N ASP A 60 -12.32 -15.55 -2.98
CA ASP A 60 -11.12 -15.94 -3.73
C ASP A 60 -10.14 -16.72 -2.84
N THR A 61 -10.03 -16.32 -1.57
CA THR A 61 -9.18 -17.03 -0.60
C THR A 61 -9.73 -18.38 -0.21
N GLU A 62 -11.05 -18.57 -0.20
CA GLU A 62 -11.68 -19.84 0.12
C GLU A 62 -11.56 -20.83 -1.05
N GLU A 63 -11.79 -20.36 -2.28
CA GLU A 63 -11.60 -21.15 -3.50
C GLU A 63 -10.15 -21.63 -3.63
N LEU A 64 -9.18 -20.75 -3.36
CA LEU A 64 -7.77 -21.14 -3.34
C LEU A 64 -7.46 -22.20 -2.28
N ARG A 65 -7.99 -22.06 -1.06
CA ARG A 65 -7.81 -23.05 0.01
C ARG A 65 -8.41 -24.40 -0.35
N GLN A 66 -9.59 -24.39 -0.96
CA GLN A 66 -10.24 -25.60 -1.42
C GLN A 66 -9.43 -26.29 -2.52
N ALA A 67 -8.95 -25.54 -3.51
CA ALA A 67 -8.09 -26.08 -4.57
C ALA A 67 -6.78 -26.68 -4.01
N ILE A 68 -6.16 -26.04 -3.01
CA ILE A 68 -4.99 -26.62 -2.31
C ILE A 68 -5.36 -27.92 -1.59
N LYS A 69 -6.54 -28.00 -0.98
CA LYS A 69 -6.99 -29.21 -0.28
C LYS A 69 -7.26 -30.35 -1.26
N GLU A 70 -7.86 -30.06 -2.41
CA GLU A 70 -8.16 -31.02 -3.47
C GLU A 70 -6.91 -31.47 -4.24
N GLY A 71 -5.98 -30.54 -4.48
CA GLY A 71 -4.72 -30.79 -5.18
C GLY A 71 -3.60 -31.38 -4.30
N LYS A 72 -3.85 -31.62 -3.02
CA LYS A 72 -2.91 -32.33 -2.15
C LYS A 72 -2.82 -33.79 -2.59
N THR A 73 -1.82 -34.09 -3.42
CA THR A 73 -1.34 -35.47 -3.59
C THR A 73 -0.87 -35.97 -2.21
N PRO A 74 -1.32 -37.13 -1.73
CA PRO A 74 -0.75 -37.72 -0.53
C PRO A 74 0.74 -37.87 -0.74
N VAL A 75 1.53 -37.19 0.09
CA VAL A 75 2.97 -37.42 0.16
C VAL A 75 3.13 -38.80 0.78
N ASP A 76 3.50 -39.77 -0.03
CA ASP A 76 3.90 -41.07 0.48
C ASP A 76 5.24 -40.87 1.20
N TRP A 77 5.21 -40.92 2.53
CA TRP A 77 6.40 -40.81 3.36
C TRP A 77 7.18 -42.13 3.40
N LEU A 78 6.65 -43.21 2.82
CA LEU A 78 7.41 -44.43 2.57
C LEU A 78 8.29 -44.17 1.35
N SER A 79 9.52 -43.72 1.61
CA SER A 79 10.54 -43.69 0.57
C SER A 79 10.75 -45.13 0.08
N PRO A 80 10.68 -45.41 -1.24
CA PRO A 80 11.03 -46.73 -1.77
C PRO A 80 12.51 -47.11 -1.52
N PHE A 81 13.28 -46.22 -0.91
CA PHE A 81 14.66 -46.42 -0.47
C PHE A 81 14.81 -46.71 1.03
N ASP A 82 13.73 -46.63 1.84
CA ASP A 82 13.79 -46.91 3.29
C ASP A 82 13.73 -48.41 3.62
N SER A 83 13.42 -49.26 2.64
CA SER A 83 13.47 -50.72 2.78
C SER A 83 14.78 -51.27 2.22
N GLY A 84 15.90 -50.88 2.83
CA GLY A 84 17.23 -51.36 2.47
C GLY A 84 18.13 -51.45 3.70
N ASP A 85 18.37 -52.70 4.12
CA ASP A 85 19.50 -53.18 4.92
C ASP A 85 19.44 -52.98 6.45
N SER A 86 18.56 -53.77 7.07
CA SER A 86 18.89 -54.42 8.34
C SER A 86 19.65 -55.73 8.06
N GLU A 87 20.94 -55.64 7.72
CA GLU A 87 21.87 -56.75 7.91
C GLU A 87 23.18 -56.20 8.51
N GLY A 88 23.43 -56.57 9.76
CA GLY A 88 24.61 -56.18 10.52
C GLY A 88 24.49 -56.76 11.93
N GLU A 89 24.96 -58.01 12.04
CA GLU A 89 25.21 -58.76 13.29
C GLU A 89 26.03 -57.97 14.33
#